data_AF-A0A6C2CMW6-F1
#
_entry.id   AF-A0A6C2CMW6-F1
#
_cell.length_a   1.000
_cell.length_b   1.000
_cell.length_c   1.000
_cell.angle_alpha   90.00
_cell.angle_beta   90.00
_cell.angle_gamma   90.00
#
_symmetry.space_group_name_H-M   'P 1'
#
loop_
_entity.id
_entity.type
_entity.pdbx_description
1 polymer ?
#
loop_
_entity_poly.entity_id
_entity_poly.type
_entity_poly.pdbx_seq_one_letter_code
_entity_poly.pdbx_strand_id
1 'polypeptide(L)'
;MFPRVIALLLSFLCIDVVMAVDTADAPLQLSQASSLLDAGGFQAPQAFEVREQHVKVPTIDLTVEPDDLWERMRRGFSMPDLNTDLVTDRQIYYINRPGALRQIFTRSQRYLYYIVDELERRGMPTELALLPMVESAFNPMALSSAQASGLWQFIPSTGKSYKLEQNWWVDERRDVIASTNAALDYLQTIYEMHGDWQLALASYNWGEGAVGRAVAKNRAAGLPTEYQYLNMPGETRYYVPKLQALKNIVAQPELFGITLPPVANRPYFATVESRVALDLATAARLAETPVEEILALNPGYKRPILPANSSQSLVIPVNKIETFLTNLAKHDPASGSWRTYELREGEGLEGVADRLGIAATRLRQVNGLSPRARIGNGYTLIVPSESEGERISLSNLIPTHPQAGAVEPPPVIIQRTVVRGRNGRPVVVERKVQVGASSSVANKPGRSTREAVEAPARPARGKGTTKAAPPAKASTVKKQR
;
A
#
# COMPACT_ATOMS: atom_id res chain seq x y z
N MET A 1 4.18 49.24 -28.51
CA MET A 1 5.25 49.19 -27.48
C MET A 1 6.43 48.43 -28.05
N PHE A 2 7.64 48.95 -27.93
CA PHE A 2 8.88 48.37 -28.45
C PHE A 2 9.15 46.96 -27.87
N PRO A 3 9.67 45.99 -28.64
CA PRO A 3 10.18 44.75 -28.08
C PRO A 3 11.57 45.00 -27.47
N ARG A 4 11.75 44.61 -26.22
CA ARG A 4 13.05 44.55 -25.54
C ARG A 4 13.71 43.22 -25.91
N VAL A 5 14.85 43.29 -26.60
CA VAL A 5 15.71 42.13 -26.86
C VAL A 5 16.59 41.90 -25.64
N ILE A 6 16.54 40.70 -25.04
CA ILE A 6 17.49 40.27 -24.00
C ILE A 6 18.39 39.21 -24.63
N ALA A 7 19.71 39.46 -24.64
CA ALA A 7 20.72 38.50 -25.04
C ALA A 7 21.33 37.84 -23.79
N LEU A 8 21.33 36.50 -23.75
CA LEU A 8 21.99 35.71 -22.70
C LEU A 8 23.37 35.27 -23.20
N LEU A 9 24.46 35.77 -22.60
CA LEU A 9 25.83 35.37 -22.90
C LEU A 9 26.24 34.22 -21.96
N LEU A 10 26.40 33.01 -22.51
CA LEU A 10 27.08 31.88 -21.86
C LEU A 10 28.56 31.91 -22.26
N SER A 11 29.41 32.39 -21.36
CA SER A 11 30.87 32.35 -21.53
C SER A 11 31.43 30.99 -21.12
N PHE A 12 31.86 30.20 -22.10
CA PHE A 12 32.77 29.07 -21.87
C PHE A 12 34.20 29.60 -21.70
N LEU A 13 34.79 29.39 -20.52
CA LEU A 13 36.20 29.65 -20.25
C LEU A 13 37.00 28.43 -20.71
N CYS A 14 37.69 28.53 -21.84
CA CYS A 14 38.82 27.66 -22.16
C CYS A 14 40.10 28.43 -21.87
N ILE A 15 40.88 27.89 -20.93
CA ILE A 15 42.22 28.30 -20.57
C ILE A 15 43.16 27.83 -21.68
N ASP A 16 44.01 28.72 -22.20
CA ASP A 16 45.37 28.36 -22.61
C ASP A 16 46.33 29.53 -22.38
N VAL A 17 47.45 29.18 -21.76
CA VAL A 17 48.53 30.04 -21.26
C VAL A 17 49.65 30.04 -22.28
N VAL A 18 50.16 31.22 -22.68
CA VAL A 18 51.56 31.37 -23.12
C VAL A 18 52.12 32.69 -22.59
N MET A 19 53.25 32.57 -21.90
CA MET A 19 54.08 33.63 -21.31
C MET A 19 55.07 34.21 -22.35
N ALA A 20 55.32 35.53 -22.33
CA ALA A 20 56.63 36.14 -22.60
C ALA A 20 56.66 37.67 -22.33
N VAL A 21 57.29 38.03 -21.20
CA VAL A 21 58.21 39.14 -20.89
C VAL A 21 58.33 40.39 -21.82
N ASP A 22 57.86 41.52 -21.28
CA ASP A 22 58.53 42.82 -21.03
C ASP A 22 59.18 43.65 -22.18
N THR A 23 58.62 44.84 -22.49
CA THR A 23 59.23 46.18 -22.29
C THR A 23 58.49 47.33 -23.03
N ALA A 24 58.28 48.44 -22.31
CA ALA A 24 58.20 49.86 -22.74
C ALA A 24 57.07 50.41 -23.64
N ASP A 25 56.25 51.28 -23.02
CA ASP A 25 55.72 52.60 -23.46
C ASP A 25 55.29 52.90 -24.91
N ALA A 26 54.08 53.49 -24.98
CA ALA A 26 53.50 54.38 -26.01
C ALA A 26 52.48 53.78 -27.02
N PRO A 27 51.48 54.59 -27.47
CA PRO A 27 50.11 54.13 -27.64
C PRO A 27 49.74 53.62 -29.04
N LEU A 28 48.69 52.79 -29.06
CA LEU A 28 47.92 52.28 -30.18
C LEU A 28 47.66 53.31 -31.30
N GLN A 29 48.08 52.99 -32.53
CA GLN A 29 47.38 53.41 -33.75
C GLN A 29 47.34 52.29 -34.80
N LEU A 30 46.11 52.08 -35.31
CA LEU A 30 45.71 51.12 -36.33
C LEU A 30 46.55 51.22 -37.60
N SER A 31 47.20 50.13 -38.00
CA SER A 31 46.94 49.50 -39.31
C SER A 31 47.73 48.21 -39.41
N GLN A 32 47.20 47.27 -40.19
CA GLN A 32 47.79 45.97 -40.55
C GLN A 32 47.49 44.81 -39.60
N ALA A 33 46.28 44.29 -39.73
CA ALA A 33 46.06 42.84 -39.75
C ALA A 33 44.89 42.51 -40.69
N SER A 34 45.00 42.96 -41.94
CA SER A 34 44.21 42.41 -43.04
C SER A 34 44.89 41.13 -43.54
N SER A 35 44.87 40.09 -42.72
CA SER A 35 45.23 38.74 -43.15
C SER A 35 44.83 37.75 -42.06
N LEU A 36 43.55 37.41 -42.00
CA LEU A 36 43.00 36.13 -41.50
C LEU A 36 41.47 36.08 -41.78
N LEU A 37 41.07 36.57 -42.96
CA LEU A 37 39.75 36.30 -43.54
C LEU A 37 39.88 35.08 -44.47
N ASP A 38 40.16 33.93 -43.89
CA ASP A 38 39.88 32.63 -44.54
C ASP A 38 39.99 31.51 -43.51
N ALA A 39 39.00 31.43 -42.62
CA ALA A 39 38.67 30.22 -41.88
C ALA A 39 37.22 30.29 -41.41
N GLY A 40 36.34 29.57 -42.12
CA GLY A 40 35.17 28.91 -41.54
C GLY A 40 34.09 29.79 -40.90
N GLY A 41 33.14 30.24 -41.73
CA GLY A 41 31.71 30.34 -41.42
C GLY A 41 31.28 30.63 -39.97
N PHE A 42 31.38 31.88 -39.54
CA PHE A 42 30.49 32.36 -38.48
C PHE A 42 29.12 32.69 -39.09
N GLN A 43 28.20 31.75 -38.97
CA GLN A 43 26.79 31.99 -39.28
C GLN A 43 26.24 32.99 -38.26
N ALA A 44 25.74 34.13 -38.73
CA ALA A 44 25.10 35.13 -37.89
C ALA A 44 24.03 34.45 -37.01
N PRO A 45 23.90 34.82 -35.72
CA PRO A 45 22.91 34.19 -34.84
C PRO A 45 21.53 34.36 -35.46
N GLN A 46 20.86 33.24 -35.74
CA GLN A 46 19.48 33.26 -36.22
C GLN A 46 18.62 33.84 -35.09
N ALA A 47 18.03 35.00 -35.34
CA ALA A 47 17.00 35.56 -34.48
C ALA A 47 15.78 34.63 -34.57
N PHE A 48 15.58 33.81 -33.54
CA PHE A 48 14.32 33.10 -33.37
C PHE A 48 13.29 34.10 -32.86
N GLU A 49 12.35 34.47 -33.73
CA GLU A 49 11.12 35.14 -33.30
C GLU A 49 10.38 34.16 -32.38
N VAL A 50 10.41 34.43 -31.07
CA VAL A 50 9.50 33.77 -30.13
C VAL A 50 8.12 34.30 -30.46
N ARG A 51 7.43 33.61 -31.37
CA ARG A 51 5.98 33.80 -31.51
C ARG A 51 5.38 33.41 -30.18
N GLU A 52 4.85 34.39 -29.45
CA GLU A 52 4.01 34.14 -28.29
C GLU A 52 2.88 33.21 -28.76
N GLN A 53 3.05 31.91 -28.55
CA GLN A 53 1.94 30.99 -28.48
C GLN A 53 1.13 31.50 -27.30
N HIS A 54 0.10 32.30 -27.61
CA HIS A 54 -0.96 32.58 -26.68
C HIS A 54 -1.55 31.22 -26.30
N VAL A 55 -1.01 30.62 -25.24
CA VAL A 55 -1.69 29.57 -24.51
C VAL A 55 -2.99 30.22 -24.12
N LYS A 56 -4.08 29.83 -24.79
CA LYS A 56 -5.42 30.24 -24.38
C LYS A 56 -5.53 29.78 -22.94
N VAL A 57 -5.39 30.70 -21.98
CA VAL A 57 -5.78 30.45 -20.61
C VAL A 57 -7.29 30.28 -20.71
N PRO A 58 -7.84 29.06 -20.56
CA PRO A 58 -9.28 28.92 -20.59
C PRO A 58 -9.82 29.78 -19.45
N THR A 59 -10.68 30.75 -19.78
CA THR A 59 -11.44 31.48 -18.77
C THR A 59 -12.33 30.43 -18.10
N ILE A 60 -11.99 30.03 -16.87
CA ILE A 60 -12.72 28.99 -16.16
C ILE A 60 -14.08 29.56 -15.79
N ASP A 61 -15.13 29.10 -16.47
CA ASP A 61 -16.50 29.38 -16.08
C ASP A 61 -16.86 28.46 -14.89
N LEU A 62 -16.90 29.06 -13.70
CA LEU A 62 -17.26 28.35 -12.46
C LEU A 62 -18.77 28.08 -12.36
N THR A 63 -19.59 28.57 -13.29
CA THR A 63 -21.05 28.34 -13.30
C THR A 63 -21.44 27.05 -14.03
N VAL A 64 -20.49 26.44 -14.77
CA VAL A 64 -20.69 25.19 -15.50
C VAL A 64 -19.83 24.11 -14.88
N GLU A 65 -20.47 22.99 -14.51
CA GLU A 65 -19.77 21.77 -14.09
C GLU A 65 -18.94 21.24 -15.26
N PRO A 66 -17.63 20.97 -15.07
CA PRO A 66 -16.79 20.49 -16.16
C PRO A 66 -17.10 19.03 -16.48
N ASP A 67 -16.98 18.67 -17.76
CA ASP A 67 -17.17 17.27 -18.20
C ASP A 67 -16.05 16.34 -17.71
N ASP A 68 -14.83 16.87 -17.56
CA ASP A 68 -13.65 16.15 -17.08
C ASP A 68 -13.44 16.36 -15.57
N LEU A 69 -13.37 15.24 -14.84
CA LEU A 69 -13.24 15.23 -13.40
C LEU A 69 -11.90 15.83 -12.94
N TRP A 70 -10.83 15.73 -13.74
CA TRP A 70 -9.56 16.39 -13.38
C TRP A 70 -9.73 17.91 -13.28
N GLU A 71 -10.59 18.51 -14.11
CA GLU A 71 -10.89 19.94 -14.03
C GLU A 71 -11.69 20.28 -12.78
N ARG A 72 -12.76 19.52 -12.46
CA ARG A 72 -13.52 19.69 -11.20
C ARG A 72 -12.58 19.60 -9.99
N MET A 73 -11.73 18.57 -9.98
CA MET A 73 -10.78 18.35 -8.91
C MET A 73 -9.78 19.52 -8.80
N ARG A 74 -9.21 20.02 -9.91
CA ARG A 74 -8.31 21.20 -9.88
C ARG A 74 -8.97 22.44 -9.27
N ARG A 75 -10.27 22.67 -9.51
CA ARG A 75 -11.02 23.81 -8.93
C ARG A 75 -11.13 23.72 -7.40
N GLY A 76 -11.09 22.50 -6.84
CA GLY A 76 -11.12 22.26 -5.39
C GLY A 76 -9.76 22.19 -4.70
N PHE A 77 -8.65 22.40 -5.43
CA PHE A 77 -7.32 22.40 -4.82
C PHE A 77 -7.17 23.58 -3.84
N SER A 78 -6.85 23.28 -2.58
CA SER A 78 -6.84 24.32 -1.54
C SER A 78 -5.77 24.14 -0.46
N MET A 79 -4.94 23.10 -0.51
CA MET A 79 -3.81 22.97 0.41
C MET A 79 -2.70 23.97 0.08
N PRO A 80 -2.04 24.57 1.09
CA PRO A 80 -0.85 25.39 0.89
C PRO A 80 0.26 24.59 0.20
N ASP A 81 0.87 25.20 -0.82
CA ASP A 81 1.95 24.56 -1.57
C ASP A 81 3.20 24.38 -0.74
N LEU A 82 3.74 23.16 -0.77
CA LEU A 82 5.07 22.85 -0.23
C LEU A 82 6.12 23.05 -1.33
N ASN A 83 7.02 24.01 -1.16
CA ASN A 83 8.09 24.30 -2.12
C ASN A 83 9.45 23.92 -1.53
N THR A 84 9.87 22.67 -1.76
CA THR A 84 11.15 22.14 -1.24
C THR A 84 11.86 21.29 -2.28
N ASP A 85 13.18 21.09 -2.14
CA ASP A 85 13.97 20.22 -3.02
C ASP A 85 13.42 18.78 -3.06
N LEU A 86 12.81 18.31 -1.96
CA LEU A 86 12.17 16.99 -1.91
C LEU A 86 10.98 16.89 -2.87
N VAL A 87 10.24 17.98 -3.08
CA VAL A 87 9.13 18.01 -4.06
C VAL A 87 9.68 17.92 -5.46
N THR A 88 10.72 18.69 -5.78
CA THR A 88 11.40 18.64 -7.08
C THR A 88 11.95 17.24 -7.37
N ASP A 89 12.63 16.62 -6.40
CA ASP A 89 13.11 15.25 -6.50
C ASP A 89 11.97 14.24 -6.77
N ARG A 90 10.81 14.39 -6.11
CA ARG A 90 9.65 13.53 -6.37
C ARG A 90 8.99 13.80 -7.73
N GLN A 91 8.95 15.05 -8.20
CA GLN A 91 8.50 15.37 -9.56
C GLN A 91 9.40 14.67 -10.59
N ILE A 92 10.73 14.78 -10.44
CA ILE A 92 11.72 14.08 -11.28
C ILE A 92 11.52 12.56 -11.22
N TYR A 93 11.22 12.01 -10.04
CA TYR A 93 10.96 10.59 -9.87
C TYR A 93 9.77 10.10 -10.71
N TYR A 94 8.66 10.87 -10.72
CA TYR A 94 7.44 10.51 -11.45
C TYR A 94 7.57 10.70 -12.96
N ILE A 95 8.15 11.81 -13.44
CA ILE A 95 8.32 12.06 -14.88
C ILE A 95 9.25 11.04 -15.54
N ASN A 96 10.23 10.52 -14.80
CA ASN A 96 11.12 9.45 -15.28
C ASN A 96 10.47 8.05 -15.23
N ARG A 97 9.20 7.95 -14.82
CA ARG A 97 8.42 6.70 -14.76
C ARG A 97 7.05 6.86 -15.43
N PRO A 98 6.99 7.30 -16.70
CA PRO A 98 5.73 7.64 -17.37
C PRO A 98 4.79 6.43 -17.51
N GLY A 99 5.33 5.21 -17.66
CA GLY A 99 4.53 3.98 -17.71
C GLY A 99 3.83 3.68 -16.38
N ALA A 100 4.54 3.82 -15.26
CA ALA A 100 3.96 3.62 -13.92
C ALA A 100 2.90 4.70 -13.63
N LEU A 101 3.19 5.95 -13.98
CA LEU A 101 2.28 7.06 -13.77
C LEU A 101 1.00 6.91 -14.60
N ARG A 102 1.12 6.50 -15.88
CA ARG A 102 -0.04 6.17 -16.73
C ARG A 102 -0.90 5.08 -16.11
N GLN A 103 -0.29 4.02 -15.59
CA GLN A 103 -1.02 2.93 -14.94
C GLN A 103 -1.77 3.40 -13.69
N ILE A 104 -1.16 4.28 -12.89
CA ILE A 104 -1.81 4.90 -11.72
C ILE A 104 -3.04 5.69 -12.17
N PHE A 105 -2.92 6.56 -13.19
CA PHE A 105 -4.05 7.34 -13.69
C PHE A 105 -5.14 6.49 -14.34
N THR A 106 -4.78 5.40 -15.02
CA THR A 106 -5.78 4.46 -15.58
C THR A 106 -6.53 3.72 -14.47
N ARG A 107 -5.87 3.37 -13.37
CA ARG A 107 -6.54 2.73 -12.21
C ARG A 107 -7.43 3.72 -11.47
N SER A 108 -7.01 4.97 -11.32
CA SER A 108 -7.76 5.99 -10.56
C SER A 108 -9.14 6.28 -11.15
N GLN A 109 -9.33 6.14 -12.47
CA GLN A 109 -10.60 6.47 -13.15
C GLN A 109 -11.83 5.82 -12.52
N ARG A 110 -11.67 4.60 -11.97
CA ARG A 110 -12.77 3.85 -11.32
C ARG A 110 -13.28 4.51 -10.04
N TYR A 111 -12.39 5.14 -9.29
CA TYR A 111 -12.63 5.52 -7.90
C TYR A 111 -12.63 7.04 -7.68
N LEU A 112 -11.98 7.78 -8.58
CA LEU A 112 -11.71 9.20 -8.38
C LEU A 112 -12.99 10.01 -8.20
N TYR A 113 -14.05 9.72 -8.97
CA TYR A 113 -15.33 10.44 -8.84
C TYR A 113 -15.90 10.31 -7.43
N TYR A 114 -15.97 9.08 -6.91
CA TYR A 114 -16.51 8.82 -5.58
C TYR A 114 -15.67 9.54 -4.50
N ILE A 115 -14.34 9.48 -4.60
CA ILE A 115 -13.45 10.12 -3.62
C ILE A 115 -13.57 11.64 -3.65
N VAL A 116 -13.60 12.25 -4.85
CA VAL A 116 -13.77 13.71 -5.01
C VAL A 116 -15.12 14.16 -4.46
N ASP A 117 -16.20 13.42 -4.74
CA ASP A 117 -17.53 13.74 -4.24
C ASP A 117 -17.60 13.69 -2.70
N GLU A 118 -17.00 12.67 -2.08
CA GLU A 118 -16.94 12.59 -0.62
C GLU A 118 -16.07 13.70 0.00
N LEU A 119 -14.96 14.09 -0.63
CA LEU A 119 -14.13 15.21 -0.17
C LEU A 119 -14.90 16.54 -0.20
N GLU A 120 -15.59 16.82 -1.30
CA GLU A 120 -16.38 18.04 -1.47
C GLU A 120 -17.54 18.10 -0.46
N ARG A 121 -18.26 16.98 -0.24
CA ARG A 121 -19.31 16.91 0.81
C ARG A 121 -18.78 17.22 2.20
N ARG A 122 -17.51 16.93 2.47
CA ARG A 122 -16.83 17.19 3.75
C ARG A 122 -16.14 18.57 3.80
N GLY A 123 -16.12 19.32 2.71
CA GLY A 123 -15.37 20.58 2.60
C GLY A 123 -13.86 20.39 2.70
N MET A 124 -13.35 19.21 2.31
CA MET A 124 -11.92 18.88 2.34
C MET A 124 -11.24 19.23 0.99
N PRO A 125 -9.93 19.54 0.99
CA PRO A 125 -9.18 19.79 -0.24
C PRO A 125 -9.23 18.60 -1.19
N THR A 126 -9.57 18.82 -2.45
CA THR A 126 -9.78 17.73 -3.42
C THR A 126 -8.47 17.06 -3.84
N GLU A 127 -7.31 17.70 -3.66
CA GLU A 127 -6.00 17.05 -3.91
C GLU A 127 -5.74 15.85 -2.99
N LEU A 128 -6.46 15.72 -1.87
CA LEU A 128 -6.42 14.51 -1.04
C LEU A 128 -6.92 13.27 -1.79
N ALA A 129 -7.69 13.44 -2.87
CA ALA A 129 -8.07 12.35 -3.77
C ALA A 129 -6.87 11.69 -4.47
N LEU A 130 -5.70 12.34 -4.48
CA LEU A 130 -4.46 11.80 -5.00
C LEU A 130 -3.74 10.89 -4.00
N LEU A 131 -4.15 10.86 -2.72
CA LEU A 131 -3.46 10.08 -1.69
C LEU A 131 -3.38 8.58 -2.00
N PRO A 132 -4.43 7.91 -2.54
CA PRO A 132 -4.33 6.51 -2.96
C PRO A 132 -3.29 6.25 -4.06
N MET A 133 -2.85 7.26 -4.82
CA MET A 133 -1.71 7.12 -5.74
C MET A 133 -0.41 6.88 -4.99
N VAL A 134 -0.22 7.58 -3.87
CA VAL A 134 0.97 7.47 -3.00
C VAL A 134 0.94 6.16 -2.23
N GLU A 135 -0.23 5.77 -1.73
CA GLU A 135 -0.41 4.60 -0.88
C GLU A 135 -0.35 3.27 -1.64
N SER A 136 -1.14 3.15 -2.70
CA SER A 136 -1.38 1.86 -3.35
C SER A 136 -1.22 1.89 -4.86
N ALA A 137 -0.87 3.04 -5.46
CA ALA A 137 -0.96 3.25 -6.91
C ALA A 137 -2.38 2.95 -7.44
N PHE A 138 -3.41 3.30 -6.64
CA PHE A 138 -4.83 2.95 -6.85
C PHE A 138 -5.08 1.45 -7.07
N ASN A 139 -4.27 0.59 -6.47
CA ASN A 139 -4.50 -0.86 -6.47
C ASN A 139 -5.32 -1.25 -5.23
N PRO A 140 -6.61 -1.57 -5.37
CA PRO A 140 -7.46 -1.93 -4.23
C PRO A 140 -7.06 -3.26 -3.57
N MET A 141 -6.27 -4.10 -4.26
CA MET A 141 -5.78 -5.37 -3.75
C MET A 141 -4.39 -5.26 -3.10
N ALA A 142 -3.85 -4.05 -2.97
CA ALA A 142 -2.53 -3.83 -2.39
C ALA A 142 -2.43 -4.38 -0.95
N LEU A 143 -1.29 -5.00 -0.65
CA LEU A 143 -0.92 -5.50 0.66
C LEU A 143 0.56 -5.19 0.92
N SER A 144 0.85 -4.41 1.96
CA SER A 144 2.23 -4.09 2.34
C SER A 144 2.84 -5.17 3.24
N SER A 145 4.16 -5.09 3.43
CA SER A 145 4.89 -5.91 4.41
C SER A 145 4.39 -5.71 5.84
N ALA A 146 3.93 -4.48 6.16
CA ALA A 146 3.33 -4.12 7.44
C ALA A 146 1.84 -4.50 7.56
N GLN A 147 1.32 -5.33 6.62
CA GLN A 147 -0.08 -5.74 6.54
C GLN A 147 -1.07 -4.60 6.28
N ALA A 148 -0.60 -3.45 5.80
CA ALA A 148 -1.45 -2.38 5.31
C ALA A 148 -2.18 -2.84 4.04
N SER A 149 -3.48 -2.58 3.90
CA SER A 149 -4.25 -3.10 2.77
C SER A 149 -5.23 -2.10 2.18
N GLY A 150 -5.55 -2.30 0.90
CA GLY A 150 -6.54 -1.50 0.17
C GLY A 150 -5.97 -0.24 -0.48
N LEU A 151 -6.88 0.55 -1.05
CA LEU A 151 -6.57 1.83 -1.69
C LEU A 151 -5.81 2.77 -0.75
N TRP A 152 -6.27 2.83 0.50
CA TRP A 152 -5.82 3.73 1.55
C TRP A 152 -4.77 3.12 2.48
N GLN A 153 -4.33 1.88 2.24
CA GLN A 153 -3.31 1.17 3.03
C GLN A 153 -3.59 1.21 4.55
N PHE A 154 -4.80 0.83 4.96
CA PHE A 154 -5.08 0.66 6.39
C PHE A 154 -4.33 -0.52 6.97
N ILE A 155 -3.57 -0.31 8.04
CA ILE A 155 -3.08 -1.40 8.89
C ILE A 155 -4.25 -2.00 9.71
N PRO A 156 -4.17 -3.26 10.16
CA PRO A 156 -5.30 -3.95 10.79
C PRO A 156 -5.86 -3.23 12.02
N SER A 157 -4.98 -2.69 12.88
CA SER A 157 -5.37 -1.97 14.10
C SER A 157 -6.14 -0.69 13.79
N THR A 158 -5.62 0.15 12.90
CA THR A 158 -6.27 1.40 12.49
C THR A 158 -7.60 1.12 11.81
N GLY A 159 -7.66 0.12 10.92
CA GLY A 159 -8.93 -0.27 10.29
C GLY A 159 -10.01 -0.64 11.32
N LYS A 160 -9.65 -1.36 12.40
CA LYS A 160 -10.60 -1.67 13.48
C LYS A 160 -11.04 -0.43 14.25
N SER A 161 -10.14 0.52 14.52
CA SER A 161 -10.48 1.79 15.17
C SER A 161 -11.50 2.59 14.36
N TYR A 162 -11.43 2.51 13.02
CA TYR A 162 -12.38 3.12 12.09
C TYR A 162 -13.49 2.16 11.64
N LYS A 163 -13.78 1.13 12.46
CA LYS A 163 -14.91 0.19 12.29
C LYS A 163 -14.94 -0.58 10.96
N LEU A 164 -13.80 -0.73 10.30
CA LEU A 164 -13.68 -1.58 9.12
C LEU A 164 -13.66 -3.05 9.54
N GLU A 165 -14.69 -3.79 9.16
CA GLU A 165 -14.85 -5.20 9.44
C GLU A 165 -13.73 -6.02 8.78
N GLN A 166 -13.14 -6.91 9.58
CA GLN A 166 -12.05 -7.78 9.16
C GLN A 166 -12.35 -9.19 9.68
N ASN A 167 -13.02 -9.99 8.86
CA ASN A 167 -13.42 -11.34 9.21
C ASN A 167 -12.96 -12.34 8.14
N TRP A 168 -13.51 -13.56 8.18
CA TRP A 168 -13.17 -14.62 7.23
C TRP A 168 -13.60 -14.32 5.78
N TRP A 169 -14.75 -13.68 5.63
CA TRP A 169 -15.41 -13.40 4.36
C TRP A 169 -14.95 -12.07 3.75
N VAL A 170 -14.66 -11.08 4.60
CA VAL A 170 -14.34 -9.71 4.15
C VAL A 170 -13.16 -9.06 4.85
N ASP A 171 -12.52 -8.15 4.12
CA ASP A 171 -11.60 -7.12 4.58
C ASP A 171 -12.10 -5.75 4.11
N GLU A 172 -12.87 -5.03 4.93
CA GLU A 172 -13.39 -3.71 4.56
C GLU A 172 -12.29 -2.65 4.41
N ARG A 173 -11.05 -2.95 4.80
CA ARG A 173 -9.89 -2.11 4.47
C ARG A 173 -9.65 -2.02 2.97
N ARG A 174 -10.08 -3.03 2.21
CA ARG A 174 -10.02 -3.04 0.75
C ARG A 174 -11.28 -2.48 0.12
N ASP A 175 -12.43 -2.61 0.78
CA ASP A 175 -13.72 -2.12 0.28
C ASP A 175 -13.61 -0.64 -0.09
N VAL A 176 -13.95 -0.30 -1.34
CA VAL A 176 -13.70 1.03 -1.90
C VAL A 176 -14.50 2.09 -1.15
N ILE A 177 -15.75 1.82 -0.79
CA ILE A 177 -16.67 2.76 -0.18
C ILE A 177 -16.33 2.90 1.31
N ALA A 178 -16.29 1.78 2.03
CA ALA A 178 -16.03 1.76 3.47
C ALA A 178 -14.64 2.30 3.79
N SER A 179 -13.59 1.85 3.08
CA SER A 179 -12.23 2.33 3.33
C SER A 179 -12.05 3.80 2.97
N THR A 180 -12.72 4.32 1.94
CA THR A 180 -12.69 5.76 1.61
C THR A 180 -13.33 6.59 2.71
N ASN A 181 -14.52 6.20 3.16
CA ASN A 181 -15.19 6.93 4.24
C ASN A 181 -14.36 6.92 5.52
N ALA A 182 -13.81 5.77 5.90
CA ALA A 182 -12.91 5.64 7.04
C ALA A 182 -11.61 6.46 6.90
N ALA A 183 -11.00 6.49 5.71
CA ALA A 183 -9.79 7.26 5.46
C ALA A 183 -10.04 8.76 5.57
N LEU A 184 -11.16 9.24 5.01
CA LEU A 184 -11.54 10.64 5.09
C LEU A 184 -11.94 11.05 6.53
N ASP A 185 -12.60 10.17 7.29
CA ASP A 185 -12.87 10.38 8.72
C ASP A 185 -11.56 10.51 9.51
N TYR A 186 -10.59 9.64 9.20
CA TYR A 186 -9.28 9.69 9.84
C TYR A 186 -8.52 10.97 9.50
N LEU A 187 -8.46 11.33 8.21
CA LEU A 187 -7.82 12.56 7.72
C LEU A 187 -8.45 13.81 8.35
N GLN A 188 -9.77 13.84 8.49
CA GLN A 188 -10.48 14.93 9.18
C GLN A 188 -10.09 15.00 10.66
N THR A 189 -10.08 13.87 11.36
CA THR A 189 -9.69 13.79 12.78
C THR A 189 -8.26 14.31 13.01
N ILE A 190 -7.30 13.89 12.17
CA ILE A 190 -5.90 14.33 12.31
C ILE A 190 -5.69 15.78 11.84
N TYR A 191 -6.51 16.28 10.92
CA TYR A 191 -6.54 17.71 10.61
C TYR A 191 -7.05 18.53 11.78
N GLU A 192 -8.15 18.13 12.44
CA GLU A 192 -8.68 18.80 13.63
C GLU A 192 -7.66 18.87 14.78
N MET A 193 -6.79 17.86 14.91
CA MET A 193 -5.71 17.85 15.90
C MET A 193 -4.59 18.86 15.59
N HIS A 194 -4.30 19.13 14.32
CA HIS A 194 -3.13 19.91 13.92
C HIS A 194 -3.46 21.29 13.36
N GLY A 195 -4.64 21.49 12.78
CA GLY A 195 -5.02 22.67 12.01
C GLY A 195 -4.25 22.84 10.70
N ASP A 196 -3.48 21.84 10.28
CA ASP A 196 -2.56 21.90 9.14
C ASP A 196 -2.56 20.57 8.37
N TRP A 197 -2.77 20.65 7.05
CA TRP A 197 -2.85 19.46 6.19
C TRP A 197 -1.52 18.75 6.01
N GLN A 198 -0.38 19.45 6.07
CA GLN A 198 0.93 18.82 5.92
C GLN A 198 1.27 17.99 7.18
N LEU A 199 0.95 18.50 8.36
CA LEU A 199 1.05 17.75 9.63
C LEU A 199 0.02 16.62 9.70
N ALA A 200 -1.20 16.82 9.23
CA ALA A 200 -2.21 15.78 9.09
C ALA A 200 -1.69 14.60 8.23
N LEU A 201 -1.17 14.89 7.04
CA LEU A 201 -0.60 13.87 6.16
C LEU A 201 0.63 13.18 6.77
N ALA A 202 1.50 13.93 7.47
CA ALA A 202 2.60 13.32 8.21
C ALA A 202 2.10 12.36 9.31
N SER A 203 1.02 12.72 10.01
CA SER A 203 0.37 11.88 11.03
C SER A 203 -0.29 10.66 10.43
N TYR A 204 -0.86 10.75 9.23
CA TYR A 204 -1.41 9.60 8.51
C TYR A 204 -0.34 8.53 8.30
N ASN A 205 0.87 8.94 7.91
CA ASN A 205 1.99 8.03 7.64
C ASN A 205 2.76 7.57 8.89
N TRP A 206 3.05 8.48 9.84
CA TRP A 206 3.92 8.20 10.99
C TRP A 206 3.18 7.99 12.31
N GLY A 207 1.89 8.27 12.34
CA GLY A 207 1.05 8.26 13.53
C GLY A 207 0.97 9.63 14.21
N GLU A 208 -0.25 10.00 14.60
CA GLU A 208 -0.61 11.27 15.23
C GLU A 208 0.18 11.56 16.51
N GLY A 209 0.43 10.51 17.32
CA GLY A 209 1.20 10.67 18.55
C GLY A 209 2.68 10.96 18.30
N ALA A 210 3.26 10.45 17.20
CA ALA A 210 4.66 10.68 16.86
C ALA A 210 4.88 12.12 16.37
N VAL A 211 4.01 12.59 15.46
CA VAL A 211 4.02 13.98 14.99
C VAL A 211 3.71 14.94 16.14
N GLY A 212 2.72 14.64 16.98
CA GLY A 212 2.40 15.45 18.16
C GLY A 212 3.59 15.63 19.11
N ARG A 213 4.38 14.57 19.35
CA ARG A 213 5.62 14.65 20.12
C ARG A 213 6.70 15.49 19.43
N ALA A 214 6.85 15.36 18.11
CA ALA A 214 7.82 16.15 17.34
C ALA A 214 7.48 17.65 17.38
N VAL A 215 6.21 18.00 17.20
CA VAL A 215 5.70 19.38 17.32
C VAL A 215 5.92 19.92 18.73
N ALA A 216 5.54 19.17 19.77
CA ALA A 216 5.74 19.59 21.16
C ALA A 216 7.21 19.82 21.50
N LYS A 217 8.11 18.98 20.97
CA LYS A 217 9.56 19.12 21.13
C LYS A 217 10.08 20.41 20.50
N ASN A 218 9.71 20.70 19.25
CA ASN A 218 10.13 21.94 18.58
C ASN A 218 9.58 23.17 19.31
N ARG A 219 8.29 23.14 19.70
CA ARG A 219 7.66 24.22 20.46
C ARG A 219 8.38 24.49 21.78
N ALA A 220 8.73 23.45 22.55
CA ALA A 220 9.46 23.59 23.80
C ALA A 220 10.88 24.16 23.61
N ALA A 221 11.47 23.97 22.42
CA ALA A 221 12.77 24.52 22.04
C ALA A 221 12.68 25.91 21.36
N GLY A 222 11.49 26.49 21.22
CA GLY A 222 11.29 27.75 20.48
C GLY A 222 11.57 27.64 18.98
N LEU A 223 11.53 26.43 18.42
CA LEU A 223 11.74 26.15 17.01
C LEU A 223 10.41 26.15 16.23
N PRO A 224 10.46 26.40 14.90
CA PRO A 224 9.28 26.32 14.06
C PRO A 224 8.63 24.92 14.10
N THR A 225 7.30 24.86 13.98
CA THR A 225 6.51 23.62 14.14
C THR A 225 5.86 23.12 12.86
N GLU A 226 6.08 23.81 11.75
CA GLU A 226 5.63 23.42 10.42
C GLU A 226 6.34 22.15 9.97
N TYR A 227 5.66 21.38 9.12
CA TYR A 227 6.11 20.08 8.60
C TYR A 227 7.59 20.04 8.23
N GLN A 228 8.09 21.02 7.47
CA GLN A 228 9.45 21.03 6.94
C GLN A 228 10.55 21.18 7.99
N TYR A 229 10.22 21.64 9.21
CA TYR A 229 11.16 21.85 10.30
C TYR A 229 11.14 20.74 11.35
N LEU A 230 10.23 19.76 11.22
CA LEU A 230 10.14 18.65 12.15
C LEU A 230 11.19 17.59 11.85
N ASN A 231 11.84 17.08 12.91
CA ASN A 231 12.69 15.90 12.80
C ASN A 231 11.84 14.63 12.71
N MET A 232 11.77 14.05 11.52
CA MET A 232 10.92 12.91 11.19
C MET A 232 11.72 11.81 10.48
N PRO A 233 11.27 10.54 10.52
CA PRO A 233 11.84 9.47 9.71
C PRO A 233 11.85 9.83 8.22
N GLY A 234 12.83 9.29 7.49
CA GLY A 234 12.99 9.57 6.06
C GLY A 234 11.71 9.33 5.28
N GLU A 235 11.05 8.18 5.48
CA GLU A 235 9.80 7.84 4.79
C GLU A 235 8.73 8.93 4.92
N THR A 236 8.50 9.42 6.14
CA THR A 236 7.53 10.47 6.44
C THR A 236 7.95 11.82 5.88
N ARG A 237 9.25 12.17 5.90
CA ARG A 237 9.76 13.41 5.28
C ARG A 237 9.52 13.47 3.77
N TYR A 238 9.46 12.32 3.09
CA TYR A 238 9.13 12.25 1.67
C TYR A 238 7.62 12.12 1.40
N TYR A 239 6.79 11.91 2.42
CA TYR A 239 5.38 11.58 2.25
C TYR A 239 4.58 12.74 1.66
N VAL A 240 4.60 13.92 2.30
CA VAL A 240 3.92 15.12 1.78
C VAL A 240 4.53 15.57 0.45
N PRO A 241 5.87 15.55 0.24
CA PRO A 241 6.45 15.84 -1.07
C PRO A 241 5.99 14.94 -2.22
N LYS A 242 5.71 13.65 -1.98
CA LYS A 242 5.15 12.75 -3.01
C LYS A 242 3.78 13.24 -3.47
N LEU A 243 2.90 13.60 -2.52
CA LEU A 243 1.56 14.11 -2.82
C LEU A 243 1.63 15.46 -3.54
N GLN A 244 2.44 16.40 -3.05
CA GLN A 244 2.63 17.70 -3.69
C GLN A 244 3.15 17.56 -5.12
N ALA A 245 4.09 16.63 -5.37
CA ALA A 245 4.60 16.38 -6.72
C ALA A 245 3.49 15.90 -7.67
N LEU A 246 2.61 15.00 -7.21
CA LEU A 246 1.44 14.56 -7.98
C LEU A 246 0.43 15.70 -8.18
N LYS A 247 0.16 16.51 -7.15
CA LYS A 247 -0.68 17.72 -7.24
C LYS A 247 -0.16 18.64 -8.35
N ASN A 248 1.15 18.92 -8.36
CA ASN A 248 1.77 19.78 -9.37
C ASN A 248 1.62 19.21 -10.78
N ILE A 249 1.85 17.90 -10.94
CA ILE A 249 1.68 17.20 -12.22
C ILE A 249 0.23 17.26 -12.70
N VAL A 250 -0.75 17.04 -11.81
CA VAL A 250 -2.17 17.06 -12.19
C VAL A 250 -2.70 18.47 -12.43
N ALA A 251 -2.15 19.45 -11.72
CA ALA A 251 -2.48 20.86 -11.89
C ALA A 251 -2.06 21.37 -13.27
N GLN A 252 -0.86 21.00 -13.73
CA GLN A 252 -0.26 21.51 -14.97
C GLN A 252 0.47 20.39 -15.74
N PRO A 253 -0.23 19.36 -16.23
CA PRO A 253 0.39 18.16 -16.80
C PRO A 253 1.24 18.46 -18.04
N GLU A 254 0.89 19.51 -18.79
CA GLU A 254 1.61 19.97 -19.98
C GLU A 254 3.03 20.41 -19.65
N LEU A 255 3.26 21.06 -18.50
CA LEU A 255 4.59 21.48 -18.05
C LEU A 255 5.53 20.30 -17.80
N PHE A 256 4.98 19.11 -17.57
CA PHE A 256 5.72 17.88 -17.32
C PHE A 256 5.73 16.95 -18.54
N GLY A 257 5.17 17.37 -19.68
CA GLY A 257 5.03 16.51 -20.87
C GLY A 257 4.14 15.29 -20.64
N ILE A 258 3.16 15.42 -19.73
CA ILE A 258 2.23 14.35 -19.35
C ILE A 258 0.86 14.63 -19.97
N THR A 259 0.19 13.57 -20.43
CA THR A 259 -1.22 13.63 -20.83
C THR A 259 -2.03 12.81 -19.84
N LEU A 260 -2.94 13.48 -19.12
CA LEU A 260 -3.88 12.78 -18.23
C LEU A 260 -4.95 12.08 -19.09
N PRO A 261 -5.25 10.81 -18.83
CA PRO A 261 -6.39 10.18 -19.49
C PRO A 261 -7.68 10.82 -18.94
N PRO A 262 -8.66 11.16 -19.80
CA PRO A 262 -9.87 11.84 -19.38
C PRO A 262 -10.67 10.97 -18.42
N VAL A 263 -11.33 11.60 -17.44
CA VAL A 263 -12.19 10.92 -16.47
C VAL A 263 -13.54 11.63 -16.49
N ALA A 264 -14.59 10.93 -16.87
CA ALA A 264 -15.93 11.53 -16.90
C ALA A 264 -16.34 12.01 -15.49
N ASN A 265 -16.85 13.24 -15.38
CA ASN A 265 -17.39 13.79 -14.14
C ASN A 265 -18.78 13.19 -13.83
N ARG A 266 -18.86 11.87 -13.66
CA ARG A 266 -20.06 11.13 -13.28
C ARG A 266 -19.70 9.86 -12.50
N PRO A 267 -20.62 9.31 -11.69
CA PRO A 267 -20.35 8.09 -10.93
C PRO A 267 -19.95 6.93 -11.85
N TYR A 268 -18.85 6.25 -11.50
CA TYR A 268 -18.38 5.07 -12.24
C TYR A 268 -19.14 3.81 -11.84
N PHE A 269 -19.40 3.66 -10.54
CA PHE A 269 -20.07 2.51 -9.95
C PHE A 269 -21.22 2.94 -9.05
N ALA A 270 -22.12 2.00 -8.74
CA ALA A 270 -23.07 2.12 -7.64
C ALA A 270 -23.22 0.80 -6.89
N THR A 271 -23.91 0.87 -5.76
CA THR A 271 -24.12 -0.23 -4.84
C THR A 271 -25.47 -0.89 -5.07
N VAL A 272 -25.50 -2.22 -5.15
CA VAL A 272 -26.71 -3.03 -5.31
C VAL A 272 -26.80 -4.03 -4.16
N GLU A 273 -27.93 -4.03 -3.46
CA GLU A 273 -28.23 -5.05 -2.46
C GLU A 273 -28.57 -6.37 -3.15
N SER A 274 -27.78 -7.42 -2.89
CA SER A 274 -28.14 -8.78 -3.32
C SER A 274 -28.78 -9.53 -2.16
N ARG A 275 -30.08 -9.82 -2.26
CA ARG A 275 -30.79 -10.70 -1.30
C ARG A 275 -30.63 -12.18 -1.61
N VAL A 276 -29.82 -12.51 -2.62
CA VAL A 276 -29.58 -13.87 -3.09
C VAL A 276 -28.10 -14.18 -2.91
N ALA A 277 -27.78 -15.41 -2.46
CA ALA A 277 -26.41 -15.89 -2.45
C ALA A 277 -25.87 -15.89 -3.88
N LEU A 278 -24.83 -15.10 -4.13
CA LEU A 278 -24.28 -14.90 -5.46
C LEU A 278 -22.76 -14.95 -5.34
N ASP A 279 -22.09 -15.50 -6.33
CA ASP A 279 -20.63 -15.41 -6.42
C ASP A 279 -20.19 -14.29 -7.37
N LEU A 280 -19.01 -13.71 -7.17
CA LEU A 280 -18.50 -12.59 -7.96
C LEU A 280 -18.35 -12.94 -9.46
N ALA A 281 -18.13 -14.21 -9.80
CA ALA A 281 -18.12 -14.65 -11.21
C ALA A 281 -19.51 -14.56 -11.82
N THR A 282 -20.51 -15.07 -11.10
CA THR A 282 -21.90 -14.99 -11.52
C THR A 282 -22.38 -13.55 -11.55
N ALA A 283 -21.98 -12.71 -10.59
CA ALA A 283 -22.22 -11.28 -10.65
C ALA A 283 -21.68 -10.65 -11.94
N ALA A 284 -20.43 -10.97 -12.30
CA ALA A 284 -19.81 -10.50 -13.53
C ALA A 284 -20.55 -10.96 -14.79
N ARG A 285 -20.97 -12.23 -14.86
CA ARG A 285 -21.79 -12.74 -15.97
C ARG A 285 -23.14 -12.04 -16.05
N LEU A 286 -23.85 -11.91 -14.93
CA LEU A 286 -25.17 -11.27 -14.88
C LEU A 286 -25.06 -9.78 -15.28
N ALA A 287 -23.98 -9.10 -14.89
CA ALA A 287 -23.70 -7.72 -15.26
C ALA A 287 -23.06 -7.56 -16.65
N GLU A 288 -22.80 -8.65 -17.39
CA GLU A 288 -22.09 -8.64 -18.67
C GLU A 288 -20.82 -7.78 -18.64
N THR A 289 -20.00 -8.03 -17.61
CA THR A 289 -18.83 -7.23 -17.27
C THR A 289 -17.64 -8.15 -17.05
N PRO A 290 -16.41 -7.79 -17.48
CA PRO A 290 -15.22 -8.56 -17.16
C PRO A 290 -15.10 -8.78 -15.66
N VAL A 291 -14.71 -9.97 -15.26
CA VAL A 291 -14.67 -10.31 -13.84
C VAL A 291 -13.60 -9.54 -13.08
N GLU A 292 -12.52 -9.16 -13.74
CA GLU A 292 -11.47 -8.30 -13.21
C GLU A 292 -12.03 -6.92 -12.82
N GLU A 293 -13.01 -6.41 -13.58
CA GLU A 293 -13.68 -5.14 -13.28
C GLU A 293 -14.56 -5.26 -12.04
N ILE A 294 -15.33 -6.35 -11.92
CA ILE A 294 -16.11 -6.63 -10.70
C ILE A 294 -15.20 -6.81 -9.49
N LEU A 295 -14.08 -7.53 -9.63
CA LEU A 295 -13.11 -7.69 -8.54
C LEU A 295 -12.44 -6.38 -8.14
N ALA A 296 -12.13 -5.51 -9.10
CA ALA A 296 -11.55 -4.19 -8.83
C ALA A 296 -12.52 -3.32 -8.02
N LEU A 297 -13.82 -3.41 -8.28
CA LEU A 297 -14.85 -2.69 -7.53
C LEU A 297 -15.24 -3.36 -6.21
N ASN A 298 -15.02 -4.68 -6.08
CA ASN A 298 -15.37 -5.49 -4.91
C ASN A 298 -14.16 -6.19 -4.26
N PRO A 299 -13.07 -5.46 -3.99
CA PRO A 299 -11.82 -6.02 -3.46
C PRO A 299 -11.92 -6.43 -1.98
N GLY A 300 -12.99 -6.00 -1.29
CA GLY A 300 -13.27 -6.30 0.11
C GLY A 300 -13.57 -7.77 0.36
N TYR A 301 -14.09 -8.49 -0.64
CA TYR A 301 -14.37 -9.91 -0.49
C TYR A 301 -13.09 -10.73 -0.54
N LYS A 302 -12.83 -11.46 0.55
CA LYS A 302 -11.74 -12.43 0.62
C LYS A 302 -12.10 -13.72 -0.11
N ARG A 303 -13.34 -13.88 -0.55
CA ARG A 303 -13.87 -15.10 -1.16
C ARG A 303 -14.73 -14.77 -2.36
N PRO A 304 -14.84 -15.71 -3.32
CA PRO A 304 -15.68 -15.50 -4.49
C PRO A 304 -17.18 -15.46 -4.15
N ILE A 305 -17.59 -15.83 -2.92
CA ILE A 305 -19.01 -15.96 -2.55
C ILE A 305 -19.47 -14.76 -1.71
N LEU A 306 -20.65 -14.25 -2.05
CA LEU A 306 -21.47 -13.33 -1.25
C LEU A 306 -22.47 -14.16 -0.42
N PRO A 307 -22.34 -14.21 0.92
CA PRO A 307 -23.32 -14.91 1.76
C PRO A 307 -24.71 -14.29 1.62
N ALA A 308 -25.77 -15.11 1.46
CA ALA A 308 -27.17 -14.63 1.32
C ALA A 308 -27.69 -13.74 2.48
N ASN A 309 -27.03 -13.79 3.64
CA ASN A 309 -27.43 -13.09 4.86
C ASN A 309 -26.41 -12.04 5.31
N SER A 310 -25.42 -11.68 4.49
CA SER A 310 -24.54 -10.57 4.84
C SER A 310 -25.22 -9.25 4.48
N SER A 311 -25.03 -8.22 5.30
CA SER A 311 -25.38 -6.82 4.99
C SER A 311 -24.53 -6.23 3.86
N GLN A 312 -23.87 -7.08 3.08
CA GLN A 312 -22.83 -6.70 2.15
C GLN A 312 -23.45 -6.48 0.78
N SER A 313 -23.12 -5.34 0.22
CA SER A 313 -23.66 -4.91 -1.04
C SER A 313 -22.64 -5.13 -2.15
N LEU A 314 -23.13 -5.34 -3.37
CA LEU A 314 -22.30 -5.56 -4.54
C LEU A 314 -22.11 -4.22 -5.26
N VAL A 315 -20.86 -3.86 -5.55
CA VAL A 315 -20.52 -2.65 -6.29
C VAL A 315 -20.40 -2.97 -7.78
N ILE A 316 -21.19 -2.32 -8.64
CA ILE A 316 -21.29 -2.63 -10.07
C ILE A 316 -21.12 -1.33 -10.87
N PRO A 317 -20.53 -1.36 -12.08
CA PRO A 317 -20.52 -0.19 -12.96
C PRO A 317 -21.93 0.35 -13.22
N VAL A 318 -22.12 1.67 -13.15
CA VAL A 318 -23.46 2.30 -13.22
C VAL A 318 -24.19 1.90 -14.50
N ASN A 319 -23.48 1.85 -15.62
CA ASN A 319 -24.03 1.49 -16.92
C ASN A 319 -24.40 -0.01 -17.07
N LYS A 320 -24.20 -0.83 -16.03
CA LYS A 320 -24.47 -2.28 -16.04
C LYS A 320 -25.52 -2.70 -15.03
N ILE A 321 -26.04 -1.77 -14.22
CA ILE A 321 -27.02 -2.06 -13.17
C ILE A 321 -28.32 -2.64 -13.76
N GLU A 322 -28.88 -2.02 -14.80
CA GLU A 322 -30.13 -2.48 -15.40
C GLU A 322 -30.01 -3.89 -16.00
N THR A 323 -28.91 -4.15 -16.71
CA THR A 323 -28.56 -5.48 -17.24
C THR A 323 -28.44 -6.49 -16.10
N PHE A 324 -27.71 -6.14 -15.04
CA PHE A 324 -27.52 -6.99 -13.87
C PHE A 324 -28.86 -7.36 -13.21
N LEU A 325 -29.71 -6.38 -12.92
CA LEU A 325 -31.01 -6.61 -12.27
C LEU A 325 -31.95 -7.46 -13.13
N THR A 326 -31.98 -7.20 -14.44
CA THR A 326 -32.79 -7.97 -15.40
C THR A 326 -32.36 -9.43 -15.46
N ASN A 327 -31.05 -9.68 -15.49
CA ASN A 327 -30.49 -11.03 -15.53
C ASN A 327 -30.63 -11.74 -14.17
N LEU A 328 -30.46 -11.01 -13.06
CA LEU A 328 -30.65 -11.52 -11.71
C LEU A 328 -32.09 -11.97 -11.46
N ALA A 329 -33.08 -11.24 -11.95
CA ALA A 329 -34.50 -11.62 -11.83
C ALA A 329 -34.85 -12.94 -12.54
N LYS A 330 -34.07 -13.33 -13.55
CA LYS A 330 -34.21 -14.58 -14.31
C LYS A 330 -33.30 -15.69 -13.78
N HIS A 331 -32.39 -15.38 -12.87
CA HIS A 331 -31.39 -16.30 -12.38
C HIS A 331 -31.99 -17.24 -11.35
N ASP A 332 -31.75 -18.55 -11.50
CA ASP A 332 -32.10 -19.53 -10.48
C ASP A 332 -31.08 -19.50 -9.33
N PRO A 333 -31.48 -19.12 -8.10
CA PRO A 333 -30.59 -19.11 -6.93
C PRO A 333 -29.92 -20.47 -6.64
N ALA A 334 -30.55 -21.59 -7.05
CA ALA A 334 -30.00 -22.93 -6.85
C ALA A 334 -28.81 -23.23 -7.79
N SER A 335 -28.61 -22.41 -8.82
CA SER A 335 -27.49 -22.52 -9.77
C SER A 335 -26.18 -21.91 -9.26
N GLY A 336 -26.14 -21.47 -7.98
CA GLY A 336 -24.96 -20.95 -7.32
C GLY A 336 -23.74 -21.86 -7.49
N SER A 337 -22.67 -21.31 -8.04
CA SER A 337 -21.48 -22.07 -8.45
C SER A 337 -20.55 -22.45 -7.30
N TRP A 338 -20.84 -21.93 -6.11
CA TRP A 338 -20.10 -22.20 -4.90
C TRP A 338 -21.05 -22.49 -3.75
N ARG A 339 -20.67 -23.47 -2.92
CA ARG A 339 -21.42 -23.86 -1.72
C ARG A 339 -20.50 -23.89 -0.52
N THR A 340 -21.03 -23.51 0.63
CA THR A 340 -20.36 -23.70 1.92
C THR A 340 -20.69 -25.09 2.46
N TYR A 341 -19.68 -25.82 2.90
CA TYR A 341 -19.80 -27.14 3.51
C TYR A 341 -19.13 -27.13 4.88
N GLU A 342 -19.89 -27.33 5.95
CA GLU A 342 -19.34 -27.45 7.30
C GLU A 342 -18.93 -28.90 7.58
N LEU A 343 -17.69 -29.10 8.05
CA LEU A 343 -17.18 -30.43 8.37
C LEU A 343 -17.92 -31.06 9.55
N ARG A 344 -18.44 -32.27 9.32
CA ARG A 344 -19.06 -33.09 10.36
C ARG A 344 -18.00 -33.76 11.23
N GLU A 345 -18.42 -34.24 12.40
CA GLU A 345 -17.53 -34.95 13.32
C GLU A 345 -16.86 -36.16 12.66
N GLY A 346 -15.52 -36.15 12.65
CA GLY A 346 -14.71 -37.22 12.06
C GLY A 346 -14.53 -37.11 10.54
N GLU A 347 -15.12 -36.13 9.87
CA GLU A 347 -14.85 -35.86 8.45
C GLU A 347 -13.55 -35.08 8.27
N GLY A 348 -12.68 -35.57 7.39
CA GLY A 348 -11.51 -34.84 6.89
C GLY A 348 -11.77 -34.20 5.53
N LEU A 349 -10.94 -33.23 5.15
CA LEU A 349 -11.02 -32.58 3.84
C LEU A 349 -11.00 -33.59 2.70
N GLU A 350 -10.12 -34.58 2.80
CA GLU A 350 -9.92 -35.62 1.79
C GLU A 350 -11.19 -36.44 1.59
N GLY A 351 -11.86 -36.85 2.66
CA GLY A 351 -13.12 -37.60 2.56
C GLY A 351 -14.26 -36.76 1.98
N VAL A 352 -14.30 -35.46 2.29
CA VAL A 352 -15.25 -34.52 1.67
C VAL A 352 -14.96 -34.35 0.18
N ALA A 353 -13.68 -34.23 -0.18
CA ALA A 353 -13.23 -34.09 -1.56
C ALA A 353 -13.62 -35.32 -2.39
N ASP A 354 -13.36 -36.53 -1.88
CA ASP A 354 -13.70 -37.80 -2.53
C ASP A 354 -15.21 -37.96 -2.73
N ARG A 355 -16.02 -37.64 -1.71
CA ARG A 355 -17.49 -37.71 -1.81
C ARG A 355 -18.06 -36.73 -2.84
N LEU A 356 -17.41 -35.58 -3.00
CA LEU A 356 -17.85 -34.53 -3.90
C LEU A 356 -17.22 -34.65 -5.30
N GLY A 357 -16.39 -35.66 -5.55
CA GLY A 357 -15.72 -35.84 -6.85
C GLY A 357 -14.62 -34.81 -7.14
N ILE A 358 -14.17 -34.06 -6.14
CA ILE A 358 -13.20 -32.96 -6.32
C ILE A 358 -11.84 -33.43 -5.81
N ALA A 359 -10.75 -33.09 -6.52
CA ALA A 359 -9.40 -33.39 -6.02
C ALA A 359 -9.14 -32.69 -4.68
N ALA A 360 -8.62 -33.40 -3.67
CA ALA A 360 -8.33 -32.80 -2.36
C ALA A 360 -7.34 -31.62 -2.44
N THR A 361 -6.36 -31.68 -3.34
CA THR A 361 -5.43 -30.56 -3.62
C THR A 361 -6.19 -29.33 -4.13
N ARG A 362 -7.19 -29.54 -4.98
CA ARG A 362 -8.05 -28.49 -5.52
C ARG A 362 -8.91 -27.86 -4.43
N LEU A 363 -9.54 -28.67 -3.59
CA LEU A 363 -10.36 -28.20 -2.48
C LEU A 363 -9.52 -27.43 -1.44
N ARG A 364 -8.29 -27.87 -1.17
CA ARG A 364 -7.32 -27.14 -0.33
C ARG A 364 -6.97 -25.77 -0.91
N GLN A 365 -6.64 -25.71 -2.21
CA GLN A 365 -6.25 -24.47 -2.88
C GLN A 365 -7.35 -23.40 -2.81
N VAL A 366 -8.60 -23.77 -3.13
CA VAL A 366 -9.76 -22.87 -3.06
C VAL A 366 -9.95 -22.27 -1.66
N ASN A 367 -9.64 -23.06 -0.63
CA ASN A 367 -9.82 -22.66 0.76
C ASN A 367 -8.60 -21.94 1.36
N GLY A 368 -7.55 -21.70 0.56
CA GLY A 368 -6.28 -21.12 1.03
C GLY A 368 -5.52 -22.02 2.00
N LEU A 369 -5.79 -23.33 1.97
CA LEU A 369 -5.17 -24.32 2.86
C LEU A 369 -3.85 -24.80 2.27
N SER A 370 -2.78 -24.78 3.07
CA SER A 370 -1.52 -25.38 2.68
C SER A 370 -1.66 -26.92 2.58
N PRO A 371 -0.74 -27.60 1.86
CA PRO A 371 -0.76 -29.07 1.77
C PRO A 371 -0.65 -29.76 3.14
N ARG A 372 -0.13 -29.05 4.16
CA ARG A 372 0.07 -29.57 5.51
C ARG A 372 -1.00 -29.12 6.50
N ALA A 373 -1.81 -28.12 6.15
CA ALA A 373 -2.82 -27.57 7.03
C ALA A 373 -3.80 -28.67 7.46
N ARG A 374 -4.04 -28.77 8.76
CA ARG A 374 -5.04 -29.65 9.36
C ARG A 374 -6.26 -28.83 9.72
N ILE A 375 -7.44 -29.34 9.41
CA ILE A 375 -8.72 -28.74 9.75
C ILE A 375 -9.50 -29.71 10.61
N GLY A 376 -10.31 -29.18 11.52
CA GLY A 376 -11.10 -29.97 12.47
C GLY A 376 -12.61 -29.76 12.29
N ASN A 377 -13.38 -30.37 13.19
CA ASN A 377 -14.84 -30.26 13.21
C ASN A 377 -15.31 -28.79 13.23
N GLY A 378 -16.39 -28.47 12.53
CA GLY A 378 -16.94 -27.12 12.42
C GLY A 378 -16.18 -26.19 11.47
N TYR A 379 -15.11 -26.66 10.82
CA TYR A 379 -14.45 -25.89 9.76
C TYR A 379 -15.35 -25.80 8.53
N THR A 380 -15.55 -24.58 8.00
CA THR A 380 -16.38 -24.37 6.82
C THR A 380 -15.51 -24.34 5.57
N LEU A 381 -15.75 -25.31 4.67
CA LEU A 381 -15.13 -25.39 3.37
C LEU A 381 -15.97 -24.68 2.31
N ILE A 382 -15.31 -23.98 1.41
CA ILE A 382 -15.88 -23.49 0.17
C ILE A 382 -15.64 -24.55 -0.91
N VAL A 383 -16.73 -25.00 -1.52
CA VAL A 383 -16.75 -26.07 -2.50
C VAL A 383 -17.24 -25.48 -3.83
N PRO A 384 -16.47 -25.59 -4.93
CA PRO A 384 -16.97 -25.27 -6.27
C PRO A 384 -17.94 -26.34 -6.75
N SER A 385 -19.03 -25.94 -7.43
CA SER A 385 -19.81 -26.86 -8.26
C SER A 385 -18.98 -27.30 -9.46
N GLU A 386 -19.05 -28.56 -9.87
CA GLU A 386 -18.15 -29.23 -10.84
C GLU A 386 -18.00 -28.56 -12.23
N SER A 387 -18.79 -27.55 -12.58
CA SER A 387 -18.71 -26.87 -13.88
C SER A 387 -17.91 -25.55 -13.86
N GLU A 388 -16.93 -25.50 -14.78
CA GLU A 388 -16.25 -24.32 -15.37
C GLU A 388 -14.89 -23.87 -14.80
N GLY A 389 -13.85 -24.04 -15.62
CA GLY A 389 -12.47 -23.62 -15.36
C GLY A 389 -12.25 -22.10 -15.24
N GLU A 390 -13.20 -21.26 -15.68
CA GLU A 390 -13.11 -19.81 -15.54
C GLU A 390 -13.30 -19.37 -14.07
N ARG A 391 -14.12 -20.10 -13.32
CA ARG A 391 -14.38 -19.87 -11.88
C ARG A 391 -13.19 -20.26 -11.01
N ILE A 392 -12.38 -21.19 -11.51
CA ILE A 392 -11.12 -21.61 -10.90
C ILE A 392 -10.08 -20.50 -10.98
N SER A 393 -10.00 -19.81 -12.13
CA SER A 393 -9.13 -18.65 -12.30
C SER A 393 -9.45 -17.56 -11.29
N LEU A 394 -10.72 -17.37 -10.95
CA LEU A 394 -11.13 -16.37 -9.95
C LEU A 394 -10.65 -16.64 -8.54
N SER A 395 -10.63 -17.92 -8.14
CA SER A 395 -10.06 -18.30 -6.85
C SER A 395 -8.58 -17.91 -6.75
N ASN A 396 -7.88 -17.83 -7.89
CA ASN A 396 -6.48 -17.42 -7.95
C ASN A 396 -6.30 -15.89 -7.99
N LEU A 397 -7.33 -15.14 -8.39
CA LEU A 397 -7.32 -13.68 -8.42
C LEU A 397 -7.64 -13.05 -7.06
N ILE A 398 -8.34 -13.78 -6.18
CA ILE A 398 -8.65 -13.34 -4.82
C ILE A 398 -7.62 -13.93 -3.83
N PRO A 399 -6.90 -13.11 -3.05
CA PRO A 399 -6.01 -13.59 -2.00
C PRO A 399 -6.79 -14.38 -0.94
N THR A 400 -6.58 -15.70 -0.90
CA THR A 400 -7.21 -16.58 0.08
C THR A 400 -6.21 -16.95 1.18
N HIS A 401 -6.47 -16.49 2.41
CA HIS A 401 -5.82 -17.00 3.63
C HIS A 401 -6.69 -18.12 4.24
N PRO A 402 -6.17 -19.07 5.02
CA PRO A 402 -6.97 -20.11 5.66
C PRO A 402 -7.81 -19.59 6.85
N GLN A 403 -8.91 -20.27 7.19
CA GLN A 403 -9.85 -19.84 8.23
C GLN A 403 -9.21 -20.08 9.59
N ALA A 404 -9.59 -19.26 10.58
CA ALA A 404 -9.30 -19.57 11.97
C ALA A 404 -9.79 -21.00 12.28
N GLY A 405 -8.88 -21.85 12.79
CA GLY A 405 -9.13 -23.29 12.97
C GLY A 405 -8.30 -24.20 12.06
N ALA A 406 -7.68 -23.66 10.99
CA ALA A 406 -6.65 -24.37 10.23
C ALA A 406 -5.32 -24.35 11.01
N VAL A 407 -4.83 -25.51 11.41
CA VAL A 407 -3.57 -25.67 12.13
C VAL A 407 -2.49 -26.08 11.14
N GLU A 408 -1.47 -25.23 10.95
CA GLU A 408 -0.25 -25.66 10.27
C GLU A 408 0.66 -26.41 11.25
N PRO A 409 1.07 -27.65 10.92
CA PRO A 409 2.09 -28.33 11.71
C PRO A 409 3.42 -27.59 11.56
N PRO A 410 4.25 -27.54 12.62
CA PRO A 410 5.51 -26.80 12.60
C PRO A 410 6.42 -27.30 11.46
N PRO A 411 7.20 -26.40 10.84
CA PRO A 411 8.10 -26.77 9.76
C PRO A 411 9.10 -27.82 10.26
N VAL A 412 9.26 -28.88 9.47
CA VAL A 412 10.30 -29.89 9.69
C VAL A 412 11.54 -29.43 8.95
N ILE A 413 12.58 -29.04 9.69
CA ILE A 413 13.89 -28.74 9.11
C ILE A 413 14.62 -30.07 8.90
N ILE A 414 15.04 -30.34 7.67
CA ILE A 414 15.94 -31.46 7.39
C ILE A 414 17.37 -30.97 7.62
N GLN A 415 17.95 -31.32 8.77
CA GLN A 415 19.37 -31.07 9.02
C GLN A 415 20.17 -32.18 8.32
N ARG A 416 21.01 -31.78 7.35
CA ARG A 416 21.98 -32.67 6.71
C ARG A 416 23.31 -32.51 7.42
N THR A 417 23.76 -33.57 8.10
CA THR A 417 25.08 -33.59 8.75
C THR A 417 25.96 -34.59 8.04
N VAL A 418 27.13 -34.15 7.58
CA VAL A 418 28.14 -35.05 7.02
C VAL A 418 28.90 -35.67 8.19
N VAL A 419 28.74 -36.97 8.37
CA VAL A 419 29.44 -37.76 9.40
C VAL A 419 30.42 -38.70 8.72
N ARG A 420 31.59 -38.91 9.34
CA ARG A 420 32.61 -39.79 8.79
C ARG A 420 32.24 -41.24 9.09
N GLY A 421 31.99 -42.04 8.05
CA GLY A 421 31.68 -43.46 8.19
C GLY A 421 32.87 -44.26 8.73
N ARG A 422 32.63 -45.49 9.22
CA ARG A 422 33.67 -46.40 9.75
C ARG A 422 34.84 -46.64 8.78
N ASN A 423 34.64 -46.41 7.49
CA ASN A 423 35.60 -46.67 6.42
C ASN A 423 36.32 -45.37 5.98
N GLY A 424 36.24 -44.29 6.76
CA GLY A 424 36.89 -43.01 6.49
C GLY A 424 36.21 -42.13 5.45
N ARG A 425 35.22 -42.66 4.70
CA ARG A 425 34.43 -41.92 3.69
C ARG A 425 33.32 -41.08 4.34
N PRO A 426 33.06 -39.85 3.85
CA PRO A 426 31.95 -39.02 4.34
C PRO A 426 30.60 -39.66 3.97
N VAL A 427 29.70 -39.75 4.95
CA VAL A 427 28.32 -40.21 4.80
C VAL A 427 27.40 -39.06 5.21
N VAL A 428 26.48 -38.68 4.34
CA VAL A 428 25.47 -37.66 4.66
C VAL A 428 24.36 -38.33 5.46
N VAL A 429 24.15 -37.88 6.69
CA VAL A 429 23.02 -38.32 7.53
C VAL A 429 22.01 -37.18 7.58
N GLU A 430 20.81 -37.46 7.09
CA GLU A 430 19.68 -36.54 7.16
C GLU A 430 18.89 -36.80 8.45
N ARG A 431 18.74 -35.76 9.29
CA ARG A 431 17.87 -35.80 10.47
C ARG A 431 16.72 -34.82 10.29
N LYS A 432 15.49 -35.32 10.34
CA LYS A 432 14.27 -34.49 10.43
C LYS A 432 14.16 -33.93 11.85
N VAL A 433 14.25 -32.62 12.00
CA VAL A 433 14.10 -31.90 13.27
C VAL A 433 12.82 -31.07 13.20
N GLN A 434 11.88 -31.33 14.11
CA GLN A 434 10.71 -30.47 14.30
C GLN A 434 11.13 -29.23 15.08
N VAL A 435 10.79 -28.04 14.55
CA VAL A 435 10.98 -26.80 15.30
C VAL A 435 9.90 -26.72 16.37
N GLY A 436 10.26 -27.09 17.60
CA GLY A 436 9.41 -26.87 18.78
C GLY A 436 9.41 -25.40 19.17
N ALA A 437 8.25 -24.88 19.53
CA ALA A 437 8.11 -23.57 20.15
C ALA A 437 8.98 -23.49 21.43
N SER A 438 9.89 -22.50 21.45
CA SER A 438 10.66 -22.01 22.60
C SER A 438 11.37 -23.06 23.48
N SER A 439 12.69 -23.15 23.34
CA SER A 439 13.56 -23.37 24.50
C SER A 439 14.68 -22.33 24.51
N SER A 440 14.66 -21.51 25.56
CA SER A 440 15.64 -20.48 25.90
C SER A 440 17.05 -21.07 25.97
N VAL A 441 17.94 -20.60 25.09
CA VAL A 441 19.37 -20.91 25.12
C VAL A 441 20.01 -20.12 26.27
N ALA A 442 20.31 -20.82 27.37
CA ALA A 442 21.21 -20.31 28.40
C ALA A 442 22.64 -20.33 27.88
N ASN A 443 23.21 -19.13 27.74
CA ASN A 443 24.58 -18.89 27.35
C ASN A 443 25.55 -19.44 28.43
N LYS A 444 26.54 -20.25 28.05
CA LYS A 444 27.75 -20.49 28.86
C LYS A 444 28.99 -20.15 28.02
N PRO A 445 29.89 -19.29 28.51
CA PRO A 445 31.05 -18.86 27.75
C PRO A 445 32.19 -19.87 27.79
N GLY A 446 33.06 -19.74 26.79
CA GLY A 446 34.12 -20.67 26.43
C GLY A 446 35.27 -20.83 27.42
N ARG A 447 36.01 -21.90 27.16
CA ARG A 447 37.17 -22.40 27.88
C ARG A 447 38.44 -21.70 27.37
N SER A 448 39.22 -21.09 28.27
CA SER A 448 40.61 -20.68 28.01
C SER A 448 41.53 -21.17 29.15
N THR A 449 42.54 -21.94 28.74
CA THR A 449 43.91 -22.10 29.26
C THR A 449 44.20 -22.35 30.76
N ARG A 450 44.69 -23.59 31.00
CA ARG A 450 45.81 -24.10 31.83
C ARG A 450 46.24 -23.47 33.19
N GLU A 451 46.45 -24.43 34.11
CA GLU A 451 47.54 -24.61 35.10
C GLU A 451 47.46 -24.00 36.51
N ALA A 452 47.35 -24.92 37.49
CA ALA A 452 48.20 -25.15 38.67
C ALA A 452 47.39 -25.25 39.98
N VAL A 453 47.20 -26.46 40.54
CA VAL A 453 47.99 -27.12 41.61
C VAL A 453 47.19 -27.16 42.94
N GLU A 454 47.25 -28.36 43.54
CA GLU A 454 46.99 -28.76 44.93
C GLU A 454 45.59 -29.12 45.47
N ALA A 455 45.63 -30.22 46.21
CA ALA A 455 44.55 -31.09 46.68
C ALA A 455 44.12 -30.72 48.13
N PRO A 456 43.61 -31.66 48.95
CA PRO A 456 42.21 -32.07 49.01
C PRO A 456 41.63 -31.96 50.43
N ALA A 457 40.30 -32.05 50.59
CA ALA A 457 39.68 -32.68 51.78
C ALA A 457 38.15 -32.88 51.63
N ARG A 458 37.74 -34.15 51.62
CA ARG A 458 36.49 -34.66 52.22
C ARG A 458 36.69 -34.74 53.76
N PRO A 459 35.69 -35.00 54.66
CA PRO A 459 34.41 -35.69 54.45
C PRO A 459 33.21 -35.10 55.29
N ALA A 460 31.94 -35.48 55.06
CA ALA A 460 31.10 -36.48 55.77
C ALA A 460 29.92 -35.92 56.60
N ARG A 461 28.70 -36.32 56.18
CA ARG A 461 27.55 -36.92 56.91
C ARG A 461 27.23 -36.56 58.38
N GLY A 462 25.94 -36.26 58.62
CA GLY A 462 25.15 -36.60 59.82
C GLY A 462 23.85 -35.77 59.90
N LYS A 463 22.67 -36.28 59.51
CA LYS A 463 21.58 -36.92 60.31
C LYS A 463 20.95 -36.05 61.43
N GLY A 464 19.62 -35.89 61.39
CA GLY A 464 18.74 -35.45 62.50
C GLY A 464 17.43 -34.81 62.01
N THR A 465 16.37 -35.55 61.68
CA THR A 465 15.20 -35.97 62.51
C THR A 465 14.12 -34.89 62.78
N THR A 466 12.92 -35.17 62.24
CA THR A 466 11.55 -34.95 62.83
C THR A 466 11.10 -33.50 63.11
N LYS A 467 9.84 -33.06 63.01
CA LYS A 467 8.53 -33.73 63.23
C LYS A 467 7.41 -32.85 62.65
N ALA A 468 6.24 -33.47 62.50
CA ALA A 468 5.02 -32.98 61.84
C ALA A 468 4.15 -31.99 62.63
N ALA A 469 3.26 -31.34 61.86
CA ALA A 469 1.81 -31.13 62.08
C ALA A 469 1.32 -29.65 62.15
N PRO A 470 0.25 -29.29 61.40
CA PRO A 470 -0.44 -27.98 61.37
C PRO A 470 -1.76 -28.08 62.20
N PRO A 471 -2.89 -27.37 61.96
CA PRO A 471 -3.23 -26.10 61.25
C PRO A 471 -4.18 -25.18 62.09
N ALA A 472 -4.68 -24.05 61.52
CA ALA A 472 -5.98 -23.35 61.77
C ALA A 472 -5.84 -21.85 61.42
N LYS A 473 -6.82 -21.03 61.00
CA LYS A 473 -8.28 -21.10 60.74
C LYS A 473 -8.69 -19.81 59.98
N ALA A 474 -9.90 -19.81 59.41
CA ALA A 474 -10.57 -18.75 58.66
C ALA A 474 -11.32 -17.68 59.51
N SER A 475 -11.68 -16.54 58.90
CA SER A 475 -12.92 -15.72 59.06
C SER A 475 -12.83 -14.50 58.10
N THR A 476 -13.71 -14.21 57.13
CA THR A 476 -15.12 -13.71 57.10
C THR A 476 -15.35 -12.36 57.79
N VAL A 477 -15.87 -11.34 57.06
CA VAL A 477 -17.12 -10.55 57.36
C VAL A 477 -17.23 -9.17 56.62
N LYS A 478 -18.40 -8.99 55.95
CA LYS A 478 -19.34 -7.85 55.69
C LYS A 478 -19.00 -6.46 55.07
N LYS A 479 -19.96 -6.10 54.19
CA LYS A 479 -20.52 -4.80 53.78
C LYS A 479 -20.98 -3.85 54.92
N GLN A 480 -20.85 -2.54 54.66
CA GLN A 480 -21.78 -1.40 54.89
C GLN A 480 -21.06 -0.15 54.28
N ARG A 481 -21.66 0.85 53.66
CA ARG A 481 -23.02 1.41 53.67
C ARG A 481 -23.25 2.15 52.35
#